data_AF-A0A521IDR3-F1
#
_entry.id   AF-A0A521IDR3-F1
#
_cell.length_a   1.000
_cell.length_b   1.000
_cell.length_c   1.000
_cell.angle_alpha   90.00
_cell.angle_beta   90.00
_cell.angle_gamma   90.00
#
_symmetry.space_group_name_H-M   'P 1'
#
loop_
_entity.id
_entity.type
_entity.pdbx_description
1 polymer ?
#
loop_
_entity_poly.entity_id
_entity_poly.type
_entity_poly.pdbx_seq_one_letter_code
_entity_poly.pdbx_strand_id
1 'polypeptide(L)'
;MGVIHRRASDEKKWLWDDVGVYRYNSNDATKQVLIGHAEGAHNFEIRCFTIPPRGFSSLDSHAHDHGVMIMQGRARVMLGDQFQEVEAGDVIYIPPFERHQFENLTDEPFSFLCVIPPKPIAPT
;
A
#
# COMPACT_ATOMS: atom_id res chain seq x y z
N MET A 1 16.86 -15.50 10.17
CA MET A 1 16.77 -14.63 11.37
C MET A 1 15.72 -13.58 11.08
N GLY A 2 14.90 -13.18 12.06
CA GLY A 2 13.91 -12.11 11.83
C GLY A 2 14.58 -10.76 11.59
N VAL A 3 13.86 -9.84 10.97
CA VAL A 3 14.31 -8.46 10.69
C VAL A 3 13.38 -7.45 11.35
N ILE A 4 13.91 -6.27 11.66
CA ILE A 4 13.14 -5.14 12.19
C ILE A 4 13.50 -3.91 11.35
N HIS A 5 12.56 -3.43 10.56
CA HIS A 5 12.62 -2.09 9.96
C HIS A 5 12.02 -1.09 10.95
N ARG A 6 12.77 -0.05 11.30
CA ARG A 6 12.30 1.00 12.21
C ARG A 6 11.67 2.13 11.41
N ARG A 7 10.48 2.56 11.83
CA ARG A 7 9.85 3.76 11.25
C ARG A 7 10.68 4.98 11.65
N ALA A 8 10.93 5.85 10.68
CA ALA A 8 11.54 7.15 10.92
C ALA A 8 10.68 7.99 11.89
N SER A 9 11.31 8.95 12.57
CA SER A 9 10.67 9.76 13.62
C SER A 9 9.68 10.81 13.13
N ASP A 10 9.60 11.07 11.81
CA ASP A 10 8.65 12.04 11.24
C ASP A 10 7.22 11.47 11.29
N GLU A 11 6.39 12.00 12.19
CA GLU A 11 5.02 11.52 12.38
C GLU A 11 4.13 11.69 11.15
N LYS A 12 4.44 12.65 10.27
CA LYS A 12 3.64 12.95 9.08
C LYS A 12 4.02 12.10 7.88
N LYS A 13 5.08 11.30 7.96
CA LYS A 13 5.58 10.46 6.86
C LYS A 13 5.75 9.02 7.30
N TRP A 14 5.14 8.11 6.54
CA TRP A 14 5.36 6.68 6.71
C TRP A 14 6.60 6.23 5.94
N LEU A 15 7.78 6.46 6.54
CA LEU A 15 9.08 6.05 6.02
C LEU A 15 9.80 5.15 7.02
N TRP A 16 10.66 4.26 6.51
CA TRP A 16 11.51 3.38 7.30
C TRP A 16 12.97 3.60 6.95
N ASP A 17 13.84 3.61 7.98
CA ASP A 17 15.23 4.11 7.87
C ASP A 17 16.08 3.37 6.82
N ASP A 18 15.78 2.10 6.57
CA ASP A 18 16.54 1.19 5.73
C ASP A 18 15.73 0.58 4.57
N VAL A 19 14.52 1.11 4.31
CA VAL A 19 13.65 0.61 3.24
C VAL A 19 13.62 1.59 2.07
N GLY A 20 13.86 1.07 0.87
CA GLY A 20 13.82 1.86 -0.36
C GLY A 20 12.42 2.40 -0.68
N VAL A 21 12.35 3.68 -1.07
CA VAL A 21 11.14 4.33 -1.57
C VAL A 21 11.15 4.34 -3.09
N TYR A 22 10.13 3.75 -3.70
CA TYR A 22 10.00 3.66 -5.15
C TYR A 22 8.83 4.51 -5.63
N ARG A 23 9.00 5.24 -6.73
CA ARG A 23 7.88 5.85 -7.45
C ARG A 23 6.95 4.75 -7.94
N TYR A 24 5.67 4.85 -7.59
CA TYR A 24 4.67 3.84 -7.88
C TYR A 24 3.98 4.07 -9.23
N ASN A 25 3.62 5.32 -9.53
CA ASN A 25 2.95 5.67 -10.79
C ASN A 25 3.31 7.11 -11.24
N SER A 26 2.58 7.63 -12.23
CA SER A 26 2.84 8.94 -12.82
C SER A 26 2.49 10.13 -11.92
N ASN A 27 1.69 9.97 -10.86
CA ASN A 27 1.21 11.08 -10.03
C ASN A 27 2.00 11.29 -8.73
N ASP A 28 3.24 10.79 -8.67
CA ASP A 28 4.16 10.87 -7.52
C ASP A 28 3.72 10.05 -6.29
N ALA A 29 2.73 9.16 -6.43
CA ALA A 29 2.53 8.09 -5.47
C ALA A 29 3.81 7.27 -5.29
N THR A 30 4.06 6.83 -4.06
CA THR A 30 5.24 6.04 -3.69
C THR A 30 4.85 4.71 -3.06
N LYS A 31 5.78 3.77 -3.12
CA LYS A 31 5.65 2.43 -2.54
C LYS A 31 6.95 2.04 -1.85
N GLN A 32 6.82 1.41 -0.69
CA GLN A 32 7.88 0.70 0.02
C GLN A 32 7.44 -0.76 0.18
N VAL A 33 8.34 -1.71 -0.05
CA VAL A 33 8.14 -3.12 0.33
C VAL A 33 8.85 -3.28 1.67
N LEU A 34 8.09 -3.38 2.75
CA LEU A 34 8.60 -3.40 4.12
C LEU A 34 9.09 -4.78 4.53
N ILE A 35 8.37 -5.83 4.12
CA ILE A 35 8.74 -7.23 4.32
C ILE A 35 8.38 -7.97 3.04
N GLY A 36 9.33 -8.68 2.45
CA GLY A 36 9.09 -9.54 1.28
C GLY A 36 10.24 -10.53 1.07
N HIS A 37 10.48 -10.91 -0.19
CA HIS A 37 11.56 -11.86 -0.52
C HIS A 37 12.95 -11.38 -0.12
N ALA A 38 13.20 -10.08 -0.13
CA ALA A 38 14.48 -9.51 0.29
C ALA A 38 14.79 -9.82 1.77
N GLU A 39 13.76 -9.96 2.60
CA GLU A 39 13.84 -10.33 4.01
C GLU A 39 13.64 -11.84 4.25
N GLY A 40 13.43 -12.63 3.19
CA GLY A 40 13.18 -14.07 3.25
C GLY A 40 11.72 -14.46 3.54
N ALA A 41 10.76 -13.54 3.39
CA ALA A 41 9.35 -13.85 3.54
C ALA A 41 8.77 -14.46 2.25
N HIS A 42 8.31 -15.71 2.33
CA HIS A 42 7.79 -16.47 1.18
C HIS A 42 6.27 -16.71 1.20
N ASN A 43 5.57 -16.20 2.21
CA ASN A 43 4.12 -16.37 2.36
C ASN A 43 3.34 -15.07 2.21
N PHE A 44 3.99 -13.91 2.35
CA PHE A 44 3.36 -12.60 2.23
C PHE A 44 4.38 -11.51 1.88
N GLU A 45 3.90 -10.41 1.34
CA GLU A 45 4.59 -9.12 1.30
C GLU A 45 3.79 -8.09 2.11
N ILE A 46 4.48 -7.34 2.97
CA ILE A 46 3.93 -6.13 3.62
C ILE A 46 4.45 -4.92 2.85
N ARG A 47 3.55 -4.09 2.36
CA ARG A 47 3.89 -2.91 1.56
C ARG A 47 3.25 -1.67 2.16
N CYS A 48 3.92 -0.54 2.07
CA CYS A 48 3.35 0.76 2.40
C CYS A 48 3.25 1.58 1.13
N PHE A 49 2.07 2.16 0.88
CA PHE A 49 1.85 3.11 -0.19
C PHE A 49 1.57 4.48 0.41
N THR A 50 2.07 5.52 -0.25
CA THR A 50 1.72 6.91 0.07
C THR A 50 1.26 7.59 -1.20
N ILE A 51 0.00 8.04 -1.19
CA ILE A 51 -0.65 8.77 -2.25
C ILE A 51 -0.56 10.26 -1.93
N PRO A 52 0.04 11.08 -2.81
CA PRO A 52 0.16 12.52 -2.57
C PRO A 52 -1.22 13.20 -2.55
N PRO A 53 -1.27 14.46 -2.11
CA PRO A 53 -2.45 15.31 -2.27
C PRO A 53 -3.07 15.19 -3.66
N ARG A 54 -4.39 14.97 -3.73
CA ARG A 54 -5.14 14.81 -5.00
C ARG A 54 -4.64 13.68 -5.93
N GLY A 55 -3.80 12.78 -5.42
CA GLY A 55 -3.28 11.63 -6.16
C GLY A 55 -4.19 10.40 -6.10
N PHE A 56 -3.76 9.32 -6.75
CA PHE A 56 -4.48 8.05 -6.82
C PHE A 56 -3.53 6.85 -6.92
N SER A 57 -3.98 5.67 -6.50
CA SER A 57 -3.33 4.40 -6.83
C SER A 57 -3.66 3.98 -8.27
N SER A 58 -2.99 2.96 -8.81
CA SER A 58 -3.46 2.33 -10.04
C SER A 58 -4.88 1.79 -9.88
N LEU A 59 -5.64 1.79 -10.98
CA LEU A 59 -6.87 1.03 -11.10
C LEU A 59 -6.50 -0.40 -11.48
N ASP A 60 -6.60 -1.31 -10.53
CA ASP A 60 -6.12 -2.69 -10.69
C ASP A 60 -7.27 -3.70 -10.55
N SER A 61 -7.07 -4.89 -11.14
CA SER A 61 -7.89 -6.09 -10.97
C SER A 61 -7.01 -7.30 -11.30
N HIS A 62 -6.79 -8.18 -10.32
CA HIS A 62 -5.83 -9.27 -10.45
C HIS A 62 -6.14 -10.42 -9.49
N ALA A 63 -5.51 -11.58 -9.71
CA ALA A 63 -5.88 -12.86 -9.08
C ALA A 63 -5.54 -12.99 -7.59
N HIS A 64 -4.64 -12.17 -7.04
CA HIS A 64 -4.37 -12.17 -5.60
C HIS A 64 -5.28 -11.18 -4.88
N ASP A 65 -5.61 -11.50 -3.63
CA ASP A 65 -6.35 -10.66 -2.73
C ASP A 65 -5.44 -9.61 -2.05
N HIS A 66 -6.06 -8.64 -1.38
CA HIS A 66 -5.36 -7.69 -0.51
C HIS A 66 -6.01 -7.60 0.85
N GLY A 67 -5.18 -7.60 1.90
CA GLY A 67 -5.52 -7.04 3.20
C GLY A 67 -4.93 -5.64 3.32
N VAL A 68 -5.76 -4.63 3.58
CA VAL A 68 -5.33 -3.23 3.67
C VAL A 68 -5.70 -2.64 5.02
N MET A 69 -4.81 -1.82 5.57
CA MET A 69 -5.09 -0.98 6.74
C MET A 69 -4.70 0.47 6.43
N ILE A 70 -5.62 1.39 6.67
CA ILE A 70 -5.36 2.81 6.47
C ILE A 70 -4.57 3.35 7.66
N MET A 71 -3.43 3.98 7.37
CA MET A 71 -2.47 4.42 8.40
C MET A 71 -2.57 5.94 8.65
N GLN A 72 -2.83 6.72 7.60
CA GLN A 72 -2.88 8.18 7.68
C GLN A 72 -3.81 8.76 6.62
N GLY A 73 -4.54 9.80 7.01
CA GLY A 73 -5.37 10.61 6.11
C GLY A 73 -6.72 9.96 5.83
N ARG A 74 -7.39 10.49 4.80
CA ARG A 74 -8.66 9.99 4.28
C ARG A 74 -8.63 9.93 2.76
N ALA A 75 -9.37 8.99 2.19
CA ALA A 75 -9.48 8.79 0.75
C ALA A 75 -10.89 8.28 0.41
N ARG A 76 -11.18 8.14 -0.88
CA ARG A 76 -12.19 7.18 -1.33
C ARG A 76 -11.52 5.95 -1.94
N VAL A 77 -12.10 4.79 -1.71
CA VAL A 77 -11.69 3.53 -2.34
C VAL A 77 -12.80 3.07 -3.27
N MET A 78 -12.44 2.73 -4.52
CA MET A 78 -13.29 1.95 -5.41
C MET A 78 -13.20 0.49 -5.00
N LEU A 79 -14.35 -0.16 -4.83
CA LEU A 79 -14.49 -1.61 -4.68
C LEU A 79 -15.59 -2.07 -5.65
N GLY A 80 -15.19 -2.79 -6.69
CA GLY A 80 -16.05 -3.13 -7.81
C GLY A 80 -16.47 -1.87 -8.57
N ASP A 81 -17.75 -1.50 -8.44
CA ASP A 81 -18.36 -0.33 -9.09
C ASP A 81 -18.78 0.76 -8.08
N GLN A 82 -18.44 0.58 -6.81
CA GLN A 82 -18.83 1.50 -5.73
C GLN A 82 -17.61 2.24 -5.18
N PHE A 83 -17.83 3.50 -4.78
CA PHE A 83 -16.86 4.26 -4.01
C PHE A 83 -17.32 4.37 -2.56
N GLN A 84 -16.39 4.18 -1.63
CA GLN A 84 -16.60 4.37 -0.19
C GLN A 84 -15.49 5.26 0.37
N GLU A 85 -15.82 6.15 1.30
CA GLU A 85 -14.81 6.92 2.02
C GLU A 85 -14.16 6.06 3.10
N VAL A 86 -12.85 6.25 3.30
CA VAL A 86 -12.04 5.53 4.28
C VAL A 86 -11.08 6.48 4.97
N GLU A 87 -10.77 6.21 6.23
CA GLU A 87 -9.87 7.01 7.06
C GLU A 87 -8.95 6.15 7.93
N ALA A 88 -7.98 6.80 8.59
CA ALA A 88 -7.00 6.11 9.42
C ALA A 88 -7.65 5.21 10.49
N GLY A 89 -7.23 3.95 10.53
CA GLY A 89 -7.82 2.92 11.40
C GLY A 89 -8.75 1.95 10.68
N ASP A 90 -9.28 2.31 9.51
CA ASP A 90 -10.11 1.41 8.70
C ASP A 90 -9.30 0.24 8.14
N VAL A 91 -9.95 -0.92 8.03
CA VAL A 91 -9.41 -2.15 7.44
C VAL A 91 -10.27 -2.59 6.27
N ILE A 92 -9.63 -3.01 5.19
CA ILE A 92 -10.29 -3.30 3.92
C ILE A 92 -9.77 -4.64 3.41
N TYR A 93 -10.68 -5.52 3.04
CA TYR A 93 -10.37 -6.73 2.28
C TYR A 93 -10.80 -6.52 0.83
N ILE A 94 -9.91 -6.83 -0.10
CA ILE A 94 -10.16 -6.75 -1.54
C ILE A 94 -9.99 -8.16 -2.12
N PRO A 95 -11.08 -8.86 -2.48
CA PRO A 95 -11.01 -10.20 -3.04
C PRO A 95 -10.36 -10.23 -4.43
N PRO A 96 -9.94 -11.43 -4.90
CA PRO A 96 -9.42 -11.62 -6.25
C PRO A 96 -10.33 -11.04 -7.33
N PHE A 97 -9.71 -10.40 -8.32
CA PHE A 97 -10.35 -9.80 -9.50
C PHE A 97 -11.33 -8.66 -9.24
N GLU A 98 -11.62 -8.29 -7.99
CA GLU A 98 -12.40 -7.08 -7.74
C GLU A 98 -11.62 -5.84 -8.17
N ARG A 99 -12.27 -4.97 -8.94
CA ARG A 99 -11.67 -3.71 -9.37
C ARG A 99 -11.48 -2.81 -8.15
N HIS A 100 -10.29 -2.23 -8.03
CA HIS A 100 -9.98 -1.36 -6.90
C HIS A 100 -9.04 -0.22 -7.25
N GLN A 101 -9.26 0.92 -6.58
CA GLN A 101 -8.43 2.11 -6.68
C GLN A 101 -8.62 2.99 -5.45
N PHE A 102 -7.54 3.49 -4.88
CA PHE A 102 -7.58 4.53 -3.85
C PHE A 102 -7.40 5.90 -4.49
N GLU A 103 -8.20 6.87 -4.09
CA GLU A 103 -8.11 8.25 -4.53
C GLU A 103 -8.06 9.19 -3.32
N ASN A 104 -6.96 9.92 -3.18
CA ASN A 104 -6.79 10.89 -2.12
C ASN A 104 -7.54 12.17 -2.47
N LEU A 105 -8.63 12.44 -1.76
CA LEU A 105 -9.48 13.61 -2.00
C LEU A 105 -9.04 14.85 -1.23
N THR A 106 -7.85 14.84 -0.64
CA THR A 106 -7.40 15.88 0.28
C THR A 106 -6.14 16.59 -0.20
N ASP A 107 -5.79 17.65 0.52
CA ASP A 107 -4.57 18.42 0.30
C ASP A 107 -3.41 17.94 1.20
N GLU A 108 -3.60 16.82 1.91
CA GLU A 108 -2.60 16.15 2.75
C GLU A 108 -2.29 14.75 2.21
N PRO A 109 -1.13 14.14 2.50
CA PRO A 109 -0.82 12.78 2.10
C PRO A 109 -1.75 11.72 2.71
N PHE A 110 -2.01 10.67 1.95
CA PHE A 110 -2.76 9.48 2.38
C PHE A 110 -1.86 8.25 2.32
N SER A 111 -1.77 7.48 3.40
CA SER A 111 -0.91 6.29 3.47
C SER A 111 -1.67 5.06 3.97
N PHE A 112 -1.37 3.92 3.37
CA PHE A 112 -1.97 2.64 3.75
C PHE A 112 -0.94 1.51 3.67
N LEU A 113 -1.12 0.54 4.56
CA LEU A 113 -0.41 -0.73 4.54
C LEU A 113 -1.23 -1.73 3.72
N CYS A 114 -0.56 -2.51 2.89
CA CYS A 114 -1.16 -3.52 2.02
C CYS A 114 -0.37 -4.82 2.14
N VAL A 115 -1.06 -5.88 2.55
CA VAL A 115 -0.56 -7.25 2.64
C VAL A 115 -1.10 -8.05 1.47
N ILE A 116 -0.20 -8.71 0.74
CA ILE A 116 -0.54 -9.57 -0.39
C ILE A 116 0.27 -10.87 -0.32
N PRO A 117 -0.12 -11.92 -1.06
CA PRO A 117 0.79 -13.00 -1.41
C PRO A 117 2.05 -12.46 -2.09
N PRO A 118 3.22 -13.08 -1.87
CA PRO A 118 4.45 -12.60 -2.45
C PRO A 118 4.49 -12.89 -3.95
N LYS A 119 5.18 -12.04 -4.71
CA LYS A 119 5.38 -12.32 -6.14
C LYS A 119 6.15 -13.62 -6.32
N PRO A 120 5.84 -14.47 -7.32
CA PRO A 120 6.69 -15.60 -7.63
C PRO A 120 8.13 -15.12 -7.90
N ILE A 121 9.11 -15.77 -7.27
CA ILE A 121 10.52 -15.57 -7.65
C ILE A 121 10.66 -16.14 -9.06
N ALA A 122 10.98 -15.31 -10.05
CA ALA A 122 11.27 -15.81 -11.39
C ALA A 122 12.44 -16.82 -11.28
N PRO A 123 12.36 -18.00 -11.93
CA PRO A 123 13.48 -18.93 -11.92
C PRO A 123 14.71 -18.23 -12.52
N THR A 124 15.82 -18.29 -11.81
CA THR A 124 17.14 -17.86 -12.27
C THR A 124 17.63 -18.70 -13.42
#